data_AF-A0A960N301-F1
#
_entry.id   AF-A0A960N301-F1
#
_cell.length_a   1.000
_cell.length_b   1.000
_cell.length_c   1.000
_cell.angle_alpha   90.00
_cell.angle_beta   90.00
_cell.angle_gamma   90.00
#
_symmetry.space_group_name_H-M   'P 1'
#
loop_
_entity.id
_entity.type
_entity.pdbx_description
1 polymer ?
#
loop_
_entity_poly.entity_id
_entity_poly.type
_entity_poly.pdbx_seq_one_letter_code
_entity_poly.pdbx_strand_id
1 'polypeptide(L)'
;MPPPVQPVRPVFVNLGPRSYLVQVGRDLLKTLGEEVNKKMPDRVKCAVVTDSNVGPLYAETVLASLRSAGKEPTLITVPAGESSKSLSWSESVLGEMVRAGLDRKSFVVALGGGVIGDLGGFCAAIYQRGIPYVQVPTTVLSQVDSSVGGKTGVNLPDAKNMVGCFHQPVHVVADVDTLSSLPKREWNEGFAEIIKHAAIRDASMFDAIKNVADGKGDLVALIRRNISIKAVIVEADEFETIGTRALLNFGHTLGHAIEAAAGYGRLLHGEA
;
A
#
# COMPACT_ATOMS: atom_id res chain seq x y z
N MET A 1 1.87 14.98 30.94
CA MET A 1 1.85 13.73 30.17
C MET A 1 1.03 13.96 28.93
N PRO A 2 1.48 13.55 27.73
CA PRO A 2 0.58 13.50 26.59
C PRO A 2 -0.60 12.57 26.93
N PRO A 3 -1.81 12.87 26.45
CA PRO A 3 -2.97 12.01 26.69
C PRO A 3 -2.68 10.59 26.17
N PRO A 4 -3.21 9.54 26.83
CA PRO A 4 -3.09 8.19 26.31
C PRO A 4 -3.67 8.15 24.90
N VAL A 5 -2.86 7.66 23.94
CA VAL A 5 -3.27 7.46 22.55
C VAL A 5 -4.53 6.60 22.58
N GLN A 6 -5.67 7.15 22.14
CA GLN A 6 -6.89 6.36 22.03
C GLN A 6 -6.61 5.15 21.14
N PRO A 7 -7.10 3.94 21.49
CA PRO A 7 -6.86 2.76 20.68
C PRO A 7 -7.40 3.01 19.28
N VAL A 8 -6.51 3.05 18.30
CA VAL A 8 -6.87 3.38 16.93
C VAL A 8 -7.68 2.22 16.37
N ARG A 9 -8.98 2.43 16.11
CA ARG A 9 -9.82 1.41 15.50
C ARG A 9 -9.36 1.18 14.04
N PRO A 10 -8.97 -0.05 13.67
CA PRO A 10 -8.61 -0.38 12.30
C PRO A 10 -9.84 -0.35 11.38
N VAL A 11 -9.62 -0.16 10.07
CA VAL A 11 -10.67 -0.37 9.06
C VAL A 11 -10.73 -1.86 8.73
N PHE A 12 -11.92 -2.44 8.76
CA PHE A 12 -12.13 -3.83 8.34
C PHE A 12 -12.59 -3.83 6.88
N VAL A 13 -11.94 -4.65 6.05
CA VAL A 13 -12.32 -4.87 4.65
C VAL A 13 -12.94 -6.27 4.56
N ASN A 14 -14.25 -6.34 4.35
CA ASN A 14 -15.03 -7.56 4.39
C ASN A 14 -15.11 -8.26 3.03
N LEU A 15 -14.23 -9.24 2.81
CA LEU A 15 -14.16 -10.06 1.59
C LEU A 15 -14.36 -11.54 1.90
N GLY A 16 -15.18 -11.84 2.91
CA GLY A 16 -15.40 -13.20 3.41
C GLY A 16 -14.10 -13.83 3.92
N PRO A 17 -13.67 -15.00 3.40
CA PRO A 17 -12.42 -15.65 3.82
C PRO A 17 -11.15 -14.82 3.59
N ARG A 18 -11.21 -13.80 2.72
CA ARG A 18 -10.08 -12.93 2.37
C ARG A 18 -10.14 -11.58 3.09
N SER A 19 -10.97 -11.46 4.13
CA SER A 19 -11.10 -10.23 4.90
C SER A 19 -9.81 -9.90 5.65
N TYR A 20 -9.49 -8.62 5.73
CA TYR A 20 -8.29 -8.13 6.43
C TYR A 20 -8.55 -6.83 7.15
N LEU A 21 -7.59 -6.45 8.00
CA LEU A 21 -7.59 -5.17 8.69
C LEU A 21 -6.60 -4.23 8.03
N VAL A 22 -6.98 -2.96 7.95
CA VAL A 22 -6.09 -1.84 7.66
C VAL A 22 -5.88 -1.06 8.96
N GLN A 23 -4.69 -1.17 9.51
CA GLN A 23 -4.27 -0.42 10.69
C GLN A 23 -3.63 0.88 10.22
N VAL A 24 -4.20 2.00 10.64
CA VAL A 24 -3.67 3.35 10.38
C VAL A 24 -3.28 3.93 11.72
N GLY A 25 -2.10 4.54 11.84
CA GLY A 25 -1.64 5.04 13.12
C GLY A 25 -0.22 5.58 13.04
N ARG A 26 0.37 5.82 14.21
CA ARG A 26 1.75 6.30 14.37
C ARG A 26 2.59 5.21 15.00
N ASP A 27 3.88 5.23 14.71
CA ASP A 27 4.89 4.33 15.27
C ASP A 27 4.57 2.82 15.11
N LEU A 28 3.81 2.48 14.06
CA LEU A 28 3.34 1.13 13.81
C LEU A 28 4.43 0.22 13.25
N LEU A 29 5.46 0.77 12.60
CA LEU A 29 6.56 -0.03 12.07
C LEU A 29 7.29 -0.81 13.17
N LYS A 30 7.38 -0.24 14.39
CA LYS A 30 8.04 -0.88 15.54
C LYS A 30 7.28 -2.10 16.06
N THR A 31 5.97 -2.13 15.88
CA THR A 31 5.10 -3.23 16.34
C THR A 31 4.65 -4.14 15.19
N LEU A 32 5.15 -3.94 13.97
CA LEU A 32 4.77 -4.71 12.80
C LEU A 32 4.91 -6.23 13.00
N GLY A 33 6.02 -6.69 13.58
CA GLY A 33 6.23 -8.11 13.85
C GLY A 33 5.19 -8.72 14.79
N GLU A 34 4.74 -7.96 15.79
CA GLU A 34 3.67 -8.38 16.72
C GLU A 34 2.33 -8.50 15.98
N GLU A 35 1.98 -7.53 15.14
CA GLU A 35 0.76 -7.57 14.33
C GLU A 35 0.78 -8.74 13.34
N VAL A 36 1.93 -8.99 12.70
CA VAL A 36 2.13 -10.16 11.84
C VAL A 36 1.94 -11.46 12.63
N ASN A 37 2.48 -11.56 13.85
CA ASN A 37 2.31 -12.74 14.70
C ASN A 37 0.84 -13.00 15.07
N LYS A 38 0.06 -11.96 15.35
CA LYS A 38 -1.38 -12.10 15.64
C LYS A 38 -2.15 -12.70 14.46
N LYS A 39 -1.71 -12.45 13.23
CA LYS A 39 -2.37 -12.93 12.00
C LYS A 39 -1.81 -14.25 11.50
N MET A 40 -0.51 -14.45 11.62
CA MET A 40 0.23 -15.57 11.03
C MET A 40 1.30 -16.08 12.02
N PRO A 41 0.91 -16.66 13.16
CA PRO A 41 1.86 -17.07 14.20
C PRO A 41 2.84 -18.13 13.69
N ASP A 42 2.36 -19.10 12.91
CA ASP A 42 3.13 -20.26 12.46
C ASP A 42 4.08 -19.99 11.28
N ARG A 43 4.09 -18.77 10.73
CA ARG A 43 4.92 -18.40 9.57
C ARG A 43 6.18 -17.69 10.03
N VAL A 44 7.35 -18.28 9.82
CA VAL A 44 8.64 -17.74 10.32
C VAL A 44 9.39 -16.94 9.25
N LYS A 45 9.65 -17.55 8.09
CA LYS A 45 10.43 -16.93 7.01
C LYS A 45 9.62 -15.92 6.22
N CYS A 46 10.21 -14.77 5.92
CA CYS A 46 9.60 -13.76 5.06
C CYS A 46 10.60 -12.97 4.23
N ALA A 47 10.09 -12.37 3.16
CA ALA A 47 10.82 -11.39 2.38
C ALA A 47 10.27 -9.99 2.68
N VAL A 48 11.14 -9.03 2.97
CA VAL A 48 10.80 -7.60 3.03
C VAL A 48 11.26 -7.00 1.70
N VAL A 49 10.30 -6.69 0.82
CA VAL A 49 10.56 -6.08 -0.49
C VAL A 49 10.40 -4.57 -0.35
N THR A 50 11.42 -3.82 -0.74
CA THR A 50 11.46 -2.34 -0.68
C THR A 50 12.23 -1.76 -1.87
N ASP A 51 12.13 -0.44 -2.07
CA ASP A 51 13.00 0.27 -3.02
C ASP A 51 14.21 0.93 -2.34
N SER A 52 15.14 1.43 -3.18
CA SER A 52 16.38 2.09 -2.77
C SER A 52 16.21 3.44 -2.06
N ASN A 53 15.03 4.06 -2.08
CA ASN A 53 14.75 5.29 -1.35
C ASN A 53 14.15 4.98 0.04
N VAL A 54 13.20 4.04 0.09
CA VAL A 54 12.48 3.66 1.32
C VAL A 54 13.33 2.75 2.21
N GLY A 55 14.12 1.86 1.61
CA GLY A 55 14.92 0.88 2.33
C GLY A 55 15.84 1.49 3.39
N PRO A 56 16.69 2.47 3.04
CA PRO A 56 17.58 3.15 4.00
C PRO A 56 16.85 3.86 5.15
N LEU A 57 15.58 4.21 4.99
CA LEU A 57 14.80 4.95 5.99
C LEU A 57 14.10 4.03 6.98
N TYR A 58 13.52 2.93 6.50
CA TYR A 58 12.53 2.17 7.27
C TYR A 58 12.80 0.67 7.37
N ALA A 59 13.65 0.10 6.51
CA ALA A 59 13.84 -1.35 6.46
C ALA A 59 14.37 -1.90 7.79
N GLU A 60 15.36 -1.27 8.42
CA GLU A 60 15.93 -1.80 9.66
C GLU A 60 14.90 -1.82 10.81
N THR A 61 14.05 -0.80 10.93
CA THR A 61 12.95 -0.78 11.91
C THR A 61 12.00 -1.97 11.69
N VAL A 62 11.62 -2.23 10.44
CA VAL A 62 10.75 -3.35 10.07
C VAL A 62 11.43 -4.70 10.32
N LEU A 63 12.69 -4.85 9.94
CA LEU A 63 13.48 -6.07 10.14
C LEU A 63 13.64 -6.36 11.64
N ALA A 64 13.97 -5.36 12.44
CA ALA A 64 14.09 -5.49 13.89
C ALA A 64 12.77 -5.91 14.52
N SER A 65 11.65 -5.25 14.16
CA SER A 65 10.32 -5.62 14.65
C SER A 65 9.96 -7.07 14.33
N LEU A 66 10.19 -7.52 13.09
CA LEU A 66 9.96 -8.89 12.65
C LEU A 66 10.84 -9.90 13.40
N ARG A 67 12.14 -9.61 13.56
CA ARG A 67 13.09 -10.47 14.29
C ARG A 67 12.72 -10.60 15.77
N SER A 68 12.35 -9.50 16.42
CA SER A 68 11.88 -9.49 17.82
C SER A 68 10.61 -10.33 18.01
N ALA A 69 9.80 -10.44 16.97
CA ALA A 69 8.62 -11.30 16.92
C ALA A 69 8.93 -12.76 16.53
N GLY A 70 10.21 -13.16 16.41
CA GLY A 70 10.61 -14.52 16.06
C GLY A 70 10.47 -14.86 14.57
N LYS A 71 10.40 -13.84 13.69
CA LYS A 71 10.44 -14.03 12.24
C LYS A 71 11.88 -14.02 11.72
N GLU A 72 12.07 -14.59 10.53
CA GLU A 72 13.34 -14.60 9.80
C GLU A 72 13.19 -13.79 8.50
N PRO A 73 13.32 -12.45 8.55
CA PRO A 73 13.16 -11.63 7.36
C PRO A 73 14.44 -11.57 6.52
N THR A 74 14.28 -11.71 5.20
CA THR A 74 15.28 -11.37 4.18
C THR A 74 14.90 -10.06 3.51
N LEU A 75 15.80 -9.09 3.51
CA LEU A 75 15.62 -7.81 2.81
C LEU A 75 15.93 -7.99 1.32
N ILE A 76 15.00 -7.59 0.47
CA ILE A 76 15.12 -7.57 -0.99
C ILE A 76 14.90 -6.13 -1.44
N THR A 77 15.91 -5.52 -2.06
CA THR A 77 15.86 -4.10 -2.48
C THR A 77 15.90 -3.99 -4.00
N VAL A 78 14.95 -3.25 -4.56
CA VAL A 78 14.93 -2.90 -6.00
C VAL A 78 15.24 -1.39 -6.18
N PRO A 79 15.63 -0.93 -7.38
CA PRO A 79 15.78 0.49 -7.65
C PRO A 79 14.46 1.24 -7.45
N ALA A 80 14.51 2.46 -6.91
CA ALA A 80 13.34 3.31 -6.80
C ALA A 80 12.82 3.78 -8.18
N GLY A 81 11.50 3.91 -8.28
CA GLY A 81 10.81 4.43 -9.45
C GLY A 81 10.01 3.38 -10.22
N GLU A 82 9.14 3.85 -11.11
CA GLU A 82 8.15 3.05 -11.85
C GLU A 82 8.79 1.95 -12.73
N SER A 83 10.05 2.12 -13.16
CA SER A 83 10.76 1.13 -13.98
C SER A 83 11.05 -0.18 -13.22
N SER A 84 11.04 -0.15 -11.88
CA SER A 84 11.15 -1.36 -11.06
C SER A 84 9.88 -2.21 -11.05
N LYS A 85 8.74 -1.64 -11.44
CA LYS A 85 7.47 -2.35 -11.60
C LYS A 85 7.43 -3.06 -12.95
N SER A 86 8.27 -4.09 -13.11
CA SER A 86 8.43 -4.84 -14.35
C SER A 86 8.51 -6.35 -14.11
N LEU A 87 8.29 -7.13 -15.18
CA LEU A 87 8.50 -8.58 -15.13
C LEU A 87 9.95 -8.97 -14.79
N SER A 88 10.94 -8.23 -15.31
CA SER A 88 12.36 -8.51 -15.02
C SER A 88 12.71 -8.32 -13.54
N TRP A 89 12.17 -7.29 -12.90
CA TRP A 89 12.34 -7.09 -11.47
C TRP A 89 11.53 -8.09 -10.66
N SER A 90 10.35 -8.51 -11.12
CA SER A 90 9.61 -9.60 -10.48
C SER A 90 10.42 -10.91 -10.50
N GLU A 91 11.07 -11.26 -11.61
CA GLU A 91 11.95 -12.42 -11.70
C GLU A 91 13.11 -12.33 -10.71
N SER A 92 13.71 -11.14 -10.59
CA SER A 92 14.83 -10.89 -9.68
C SER A 92 14.42 -11.07 -8.21
N VAL A 93 13.28 -10.48 -7.82
CA VAL A 93 12.68 -10.62 -6.48
C VAL A 93 12.35 -12.08 -6.19
N LEU A 94 11.67 -12.77 -7.10
CA LEU A 94 11.33 -14.20 -6.94
C LEU A 94 12.58 -15.06 -6.82
N GLY A 95 13.63 -14.77 -7.59
CA GLY A 95 14.91 -15.47 -7.51
C GLY A 95 15.58 -15.30 -6.15
N GLU A 96 15.52 -14.10 -5.56
CA GLU A 96 16.00 -13.85 -4.20
C GLU A 96 15.16 -14.58 -3.15
N MET A 97 13.85 -14.62 -3.30
CA MET A 97 12.96 -15.39 -2.42
C MET A 97 13.31 -16.89 -2.44
N VAL A 98 13.60 -17.47 -3.61
CA VAL A 98 14.06 -18.86 -3.73
C VAL A 98 15.41 -19.04 -3.04
N ARG A 99 16.39 -18.16 -3.27
CA ARG A 99 17.73 -18.24 -2.66
C ARG A 99 17.70 -18.12 -1.15
N ALA A 100 16.79 -17.32 -0.61
CA ALA A 100 16.54 -17.19 0.83
C ALA A 100 15.78 -18.39 1.43
N GLY A 101 15.39 -19.36 0.61
CA GLY A 101 14.70 -20.58 1.05
C GLY A 101 13.29 -20.30 1.55
N LEU A 102 12.58 -19.34 0.95
CA LEU A 102 11.15 -19.14 1.19
C LEU A 102 10.36 -20.29 0.58
N ASP A 103 9.26 -20.66 1.23
CA ASP A 103 8.35 -21.70 0.77
C ASP A 103 6.87 -21.28 0.89
N ARG A 104 5.93 -22.21 0.66
CA ARG A 104 4.48 -21.97 0.82
C ARG A 104 4.05 -21.51 2.23
N LYS A 105 4.88 -21.73 3.26
CA LYS A 105 4.66 -21.25 4.63
C LYS A 105 5.29 -19.89 4.88
N SER A 106 6.05 -19.33 3.93
CA SER A 106 6.58 -17.97 4.00
C SER A 106 5.52 -16.91 3.69
N PHE A 107 5.89 -15.64 3.83
CA PHE A 107 5.07 -14.49 3.44
C PHE A 107 5.94 -13.34 2.93
N VAL A 108 5.32 -12.35 2.29
CA VAL A 108 5.99 -11.11 1.83
C VAL A 108 5.54 -9.92 2.67
N VAL A 109 6.44 -8.99 2.94
CA VAL A 109 6.15 -7.65 3.46
C VAL A 109 6.55 -6.66 2.38
N ALA A 110 5.59 -5.94 1.80
CA ALA A 110 5.83 -4.92 0.79
C ALA A 110 5.94 -3.55 1.49
N LEU A 111 7.16 -3.05 1.66
CA LEU A 111 7.49 -1.80 2.34
C LEU A 111 7.81 -0.72 1.32
N GLY A 112 6.89 0.21 1.08
CA GLY A 112 7.12 1.30 0.13
C GLY A 112 5.85 1.94 -0.41
N GLY A 113 5.99 2.70 -1.50
CA GLY A 113 4.84 3.27 -2.22
C GLY A 113 4.06 2.25 -3.06
N GLY A 114 3.18 2.75 -3.94
CA GLY A 114 2.33 1.90 -4.79
C GLY A 114 3.11 0.95 -5.71
N VAL A 115 4.27 1.39 -6.20
CA VAL A 115 5.20 0.57 -7.00
C VAL A 115 5.60 -0.71 -6.28
N ILE A 116 6.08 -0.58 -5.03
CA ILE A 116 6.48 -1.73 -4.20
C ILE A 116 5.28 -2.54 -3.74
N GLY A 117 4.16 -1.87 -3.43
CA GLY A 117 2.91 -2.54 -3.09
C GLY A 117 2.45 -3.51 -4.19
N ASP A 118 2.48 -3.05 -5.43
CA ASP A 118 2.08 -3.86 -6.60
C ASP A 118 3.10 -4.93 -6.95
N LEU A 119 4.39 -4.59 -7.00
CA LEU A 119 5.45 -5.55 -7.30
C LEU A 119 5.53 -6.66 -6.25
N GLY A 120 5.56 -6.29 -4.96
CA GLY A 120 5.64 -7.22 -3.86
C GLY A 120 4.38 -8.09 -3.74
N GLY A 121 3.20 -7.49 -3.91
CA GLY A 121 1.93 -8.21 -3.95
C GLY A 121 1.84 -9.20 -5.12
N PHE A 122 2.30 -8.79 -6.32
CA PHE A 122 2.34 -9.65 -7.50
C PHE A 122 3.29 -10.83 -7.31
N CYS A 123 4.50 -10.57 -6.79
CA CYS A 123 5.45 -11.62 -6.46
C CYS A 123 4.86 -12.61 -5.44
N ALA A 124 4.19 -12.12 -4.40
CA ALA A 124 3.53 -12.98 -3.42
C ALA A 124 2.41 -13.83 -4.03
N ALA A 125 1.66 -13.30 -5.00
CA ALA A 125 0.57 -14.00 -5.65
C ALA A 125 1.05 -15.15 -6.55
N ILE A 126 2.18 -14.99 -7.21
CA ILE A 126 2.71 -15.99 -8.16
C ILE A 126 3.73 -16.93 -7.54
N TYR A 127 4.40 -16.53 -6.45
CA TYR A 127 5.36 -17.39 -5.74
C TYR A 127 4.67 -18.61 -5.14
N GLN A 128 5.10 -19.80 -5.53
CA GLN A 128 4.44 -21.07 -5.19
C GLN A 128 2.91 -21.07 -5.42
N ARG A 129 2.43 -20.31 -6.41
CA ARG A 129 1.00 -20.12 -6.73
C ARG A 129 0.18 -19.41 -5.63
N GLY A 130 0.86 -18.63 -4.79
CA GLY A 130 0.22 -17.77 -3.80
C GLY A 130 0.74 -18.02 -2.40
N ILE A 131 1.37 -16.99 -1.83
CA ILE A 131 1.67 -16.89 -0.40
C ILE A 131 1.08 -15.60 0.17
N PRO A 132 0.81 -15.53 1.48
CA PRO A 132 0.34 -14.30 2.11
C PRO A 132 1.29 -13.14 1.95
N TYR A 133 0.76 -11.93 1.97
CA TYR A 133 1.57 -10.73 2.07
C TYR A 133 0.92 -9.65 2.94
N VAL A 134 1.78 -8.80 3.49
CA VAL A 134 1.43 -7.62 4.29
C VAL A 134 1.89 -6.39 3.54
N GLN A 135 1.03 -5.39 3.41
CA GLN A 135 1.43 -4.10 2.85
C GLN A 135 1.77 -3.12 3.95
N VAL A 136 2.87 -2.39 3.74
CA VAL A 136 3.36 -1.33 4.61
C VAL A 136 3.53 -0.09 3.73
N PRO A 137 2.42 0.58 3.36
CA PRO A 137 2.43 1.72 2.45
C PRO A 137 3.11 2.95 3.06
N THR A 138 4.01 3.59 2.32
CA THR A 138 4.83 4.73 2.80
C THR A 138 4.59 6.05 2.06
N THR A 139 3.65 6.09 1.12
CA THR A 139 3.22 7.33 0.43
C THR A 139 1.76 7.65 0.77
N VAL A 140 1.34 8.90 0.65
CA VAL A 140 -0.08 9.25 0.85
C VAL A 140 -0.96 8.43 -0.09
N LEU A 141 -0.62 8.42 -1.39
CA LEU A 141 -1.35 7.66 -2.41
C LEU A 141 -1.51 6.18 -2.05
N SER A 142 -0.44 5.54 -1.60
CA SER A 142 -0.50 4.11 -1.25
C SER A 142 -1.25 3.85 0.05
N GLN A 143 -1.15 4.73 1.04
CA GLN A 143 -1.90 4.60 2.30
C GLN A 143 -3.40 4.78 2.09
N VAL A 144 -3.81 5.67 1.18
CA VAL A 144 -5.23 6.06 1.04
C VAL A 144 -5.95 5.31 -0.07
N ASP A 145 -5.22 4.82 -1.07
CA ASP A 145 -5.79 4.19 -2.25
C ASP A 145 -5.14 2.82 -2.53
N SER A 146 -3.91 2.78 -3.03
CA SER A 146 -3.38 1.55 -3.67
C SER A 146 -3.23 0.34 -2.73
N SER A 147 -3.21 0.55 -1.40
CA SER A 147 -3.11 -0.55 -0.44
C SER A 147 -4.42 -1.31 -0.17
N VAL A 148 -5.54 -0.83 -0.73
CA VAL A 148 -6.86 -1.46 -0.55
C VAL A 148 -7.46 -1.81 -1.91
N GLY A 149 -7.91 -3.05 -2.06
CA GLY A 149 -8.58 -3.55 -3.27
C GLY A 149 -7.85 -4.64 -4.05
N GLY A 150 -6.73 -5.15 -3.53
CA GLY A 150 -6.07 -6.38 -3.97
C GLY A 150 -5.50 -6.38 -5.39
N LYS A 151 -5.51 -5.26 -6.09
CA LYS A 151 -4.85 -5.14 -7.39
C LYS A 151 -3.35 -5.16 -7.14
N THR A 152 -2.66 -6.04 -7.86
CA THR A 152 -1.20 -6.15 -7.85
C THR A 152 -0.75 -6.44 -9.28
N GLY A 153 0.43 -5.98 -9.67
CA GLY A 153 0.90 -6.22 -11.02
C GLY A 153 2.17 -5.48 -11.38
N VAL A 154 2.57 -5.65 -12.63
CA VAL A 154 3.75 -5.06 -13.22
C VAL A 154 3.43 -4.47 -14.59
N ASN A 155 4.29 -3.55 -15.03
CA ASN A 155 4.19 -2.94 -16.34
C ASN A 155 4.89 -3.82 -17.39
N LEU A 156 4.33 -3.80 -18.59
CA LEU A 156 5.02 -4.17 -19.82
C LEU A 156 5.62 -2.90 -20.45
N PRO A 157 6.63 -3.03 -21.34
CA PRO A 157 7.20 -1.88 -22.05
C PRO A 157 6.13 -1.00 -22.73
N ASP A 158 5.11 -1.65 -23.30
CA ASP A 158 4.07 -0.98 -24.08
C ASP A 158 2.77 -0.72 -23.30
N ALA A 159 2.66 -1.20 -22.05
CA ALA A 159 1.41 -1.10 -21.31
C ALA A 159 1.58 -1.12 -19.78
N LYS A 160 1.03 -0.10 -19.11
CA LYS A 160 1.01 -0.01 -17.65
C LYS A 160 -0.06 -0.93 -17.05
N ASN A 161 0.25 -1.61 -15.94
CA ASN A 161 -0.67 -2.40 -15.14
C ASN A 161 -1.45 -3.52 -15.87
N MET A 162 -1.01 -3.94 -17.06
CA MET A 162 -1.73 -4.94 -17.86
C MET A 162 -1.44 -6.39 -17.44
N VAL A 163 -0.37 -6.63 -16.70
CA VAL A 163 -0.01 -7.95 -16.19
C VAL A 163 -0.11 -7.92 -14.67
N GLY A 164 -1.02 -8.71 -14.10
CA GLY A 164 -1.28 -8.64 -12.68
C GLY A 164 -2.30 -9.68 -12.22
N CYS A 165 -2.70 -9.55 -10.95
CA CYS A 165 -3.70 -10.39 -10.34
C CYS A 165 -4.43 -9.67 -9.21
N PHE A 166 -5.63 -10.16 -8.90
CA PHE A 166 -6.31 -9.81 -7.67
C PHE A 166 -5.82 -10.74 -6.55
N HIS A 167 -4.94 -10.22 -5.68
CA HIS A 167 -4.39 -10.92 -4.52
C HIS A 167 -4.54 -10.01 -3.29
N GLN A 168 -5.37 -10.41 -2.33
CA GLN A 168 -5.65 -9.57 -1.16
C GLN A 168 -4.52 -9.68 -0.13
N PRO A 169 -4.09 -8.57 0.50
CA PRO A 169 -3.18 -8.65 1.63
C PRO A 169 -3.88 -9.29 2.82
N VAL A 170 -3.10 -9.91 3.71
CA VAL A 170 -3.64 -10.42 5.00
C VAL A 170 -3.70 -9.32 6.06
N HIS A 171 -2.95 -8.24 5.86
CA HIS A 171 -2.93 -7.06 6.72
C HIS A 171 -2.31 -5.87 5.98
N VAL A 172 -2.77 -4.67 6.30
CA VAL A 172 -2.16 -3.41 5.85
C VAL A 172 -1.81 -2.59 7.08
N VAL A 173 -0.57 -2.09 7.14
CA VAL A 173 -0.05 -1.28 8.24
C VAL A 173 0.40 0.08 7.70
N ALA A 174 -0.48 1.06 7.76
CA ALA A 174 -0.26 2.43 7.33
C ALA A 174 0.25 3.29 8.51
N ASP A 175 1.57 3.34 8.66
CA ASP A 175 2.23 4.23 9.62
C ASP A 175 2.34 5.64 9.04
N VAL A 176 1.61 6.60 9.63
CA VAL A 176 1.61 7.99 9.18
C VAL A 176 2.87 8.74 9.57
N ASP A 177 3.82 8.13 10.28
CA ASP A 177 5.11 8.77 10.54
C ASP A 177 6.08 8.60 9.36
N THR A 178 5.91 7.59 8.49
CA THR A 178 6.76 7.43 7.28
C THR A 178 6.58 8.58 6.27
N LEU A 179 5.44 9.25 6.39
CA LEU A 179 5.00 10.38 5.61
C LEU A 179 5.84 11.64 5.83
N SER A 180 6.57 11.76 6.96
CA SER A 180 7.43 12.92 7.23
C SER A 180 8.64 13.02 6.30
N SER A 181 9.09 11.90 5.71
CA SER A 181 10.19 11.89 4.74
C SER A 181 9.72 12.07 3.29
N LEU A 182 8.41 12.13 3.05
CA LEU A 182 7.85 12.11 1.71
C LEU A 182 8.04 13.49 1.04
N PRO A 183 8.56 13.57 -0.20
CA PRO A 183 8.65 14.84 -0.91
C PRO A 183 7.29 15.52 -1.04
N LYS A 184 7.25 16.85 -0.92
CA LYS A 184 6.00 17.63 -0.97
C LYS A 184 5.17 17.38 -2.25
N ARG A 185 5.84 17.08 -3.37
CA ARG A 185 5.16 16.77 -4.63
C ARG A 185 4.37 15.46 -4.55
N GLU A 186 5.01 14.40 -4.05
CA GLU A 186 4.41 13.08 -3.77
C GLU A 186 3.35 13.15 -2.66
N TRP A 187 3.51 14.09 -1.71
CA TRP A 187 2.48 14.39 -0.72
C TRP A 187 1.19 14.88 -1.39
N ASN A 188 1.33 15.90 -2.23
CA ASN A 188 0.21 16.59 -2.86
C ASN A 188 -0.53 15.70 -3.85
N GLU A 189 0.19 14.90 -4.65
CA GLU A 189 -0.42 14.01 -5.63
C GLU A 189 -1.28 12.93 -4.94
N GLY A 190 -0.78 12.32 -3.87
CA GLY A 190 -1.59 11.40 -3.07
C GLY A 190 -2.75 12.06 -2.34
N PHE A 191 -2.66 13.37 -2.04
CA PHE A 191 -3.77 14.10 -1.41
C PHE A 191 -4.94 14.35 -2.38
N ALA A 192 -4.69 14.37 -3.69
CA ALA A 192 -5.74 14.47 -4.71
C ALA A 192 -6.73 13.31 -4.61
N GLU A 193 -6.25 12.12 -4.27
CA GLU A 193 -7.07 10.92 -4.03
C GLU A 193 -7.99 11.04 -2.81
N ILE A 194 -7.51 11.72 -1.76
CA ILE A 194 -8.36 12.03 -0.59
C ILE A 194 -9.49 12.98 -0.98
N ILE A 195 -9.17 14.01 -1.76
CA ILE A 195 -10.15 14.97 -2.29
C ILE A 195 -11.15 14.27 -3.20
N LYS A 196 -10.69 13.34 -4.06
CA LYS A 196 -11.55 12.52 -4.92
C LYS A 196 -12.60 11.78 -4.12
N HIS A 197 -12.19 11.01 -3.09
CA HIS A 197 -13.13 10.27 -2.26
C HIS A 197 -14.13 11.15 -1.52
N ALA A 198 -13.72 12.33 -1.05
CA ALA A 198 -14.66 13.31 -0.49
C ALA A 198 -15.70 13.74 -1.53
N ALA A 199 -15.27 14.07 -2.74
CA ALA A 199 -16.15 14.51 -3.82
C ALA A 199 -17.18 13.43 -4.23
N ILE A 200 -16.76 12.16 -4.28
CA ILE A 200 -17.65 11.08 -4.76
C ILE A 200 -18.56 10.49 -3.67
N ARG A 201 -18.21 10.62 -2.38
CA ARG A 201 -18.89 9.87 -1.30
C ARG A 201 -19.07 10.59 0.03
N ASP A 202 -18.31 11.65 0.32
CA ASP A 202 -18.36 12.28 1.65
C ASP A 202 -18.02 13.77 1.61
N ALA A 203 -19.02 14.59 1.27
CA ALA A 203 -18.86 16.04 1.24
C ALA A 203 -18.45 16.64 2.60
N SER A 204 -18.83 16.01 3.72
CA SER A 204 -18.42 16.49 5.05
C SER A 204 -16.95 16.21 5.36
N MET A 205 -16.26 15.40 4.55
CA MET A 205 -14.81 15.19 4.66
C MET A 205 -14.00 16.41 4.21
N PHE A 206 -14.56 17.34 3.43
CA PHE A 206 -13.87 18.56 2.99
C PHE A 206 -13.40 19.44 4.15
N ASP A 207 -14.17 19.53 5.25
CA ASP A 207 -13.75 20.29 6.44
C ASP A 207 -12.53 19.63 7.12
N ALA A 208 -12.49 18.30 7.18
CA ALA A 208 -11.36 17.56 7.73
C ALA A 208 -10.10 17.72 6.87
N ILE A 209 -10.25 17.68 5.53
CA ILE A 209 -9.18 17.96 4.55
C ILE A 209 -8.60 19.35 4.80
N LYS A 210 -9.45 20.38 4.90
CA LYS A 210 -9.02 21.76 5.18
C LYS A 210 -8.27 21.88 6.50
N ASN A 211 -8.81 21.27 7.57
CA ASN A 211 -8.16 21.30 8.88
C ASN A 211 -6.78 20.64 8.86
N VAL A 212 -6.62 19.50 8.17
CA VAL A 212 -5.30 18.84 8.01
C VAL A 212 -4.35 19.72 7.21
N ALA A 213 -4.80 20.33 6.11
CA ALA A 213 -3.99 21.25 5.31
C ALA A 213 -3.52 22.49 6.13
N ASP A 214 -4.36 22.98 7.04
CA ASP A 214 -4.05 24.08 7.96
C ASP A 214 -3.20 23.66 9.17
N GLY A 215 -2.79 22.38 9.27
CA GLY A 215 -2.01 21.84 10.38
C GLY A 215 -2.79 21.68 11.69
N LYS A 216 -4.12 21.73 11.64
CA LYS A 216 -5.04 21.66 12.80
C LYS A 216 -5.80 20.34 12.87
N GLY A 217 -5.76 19.53 11.81
CA GLY A 217 -6.52 18.29 11.68
C GLY A 217 -5.73 17.05 12.08
N ASP A 218 -6.46 15.96 12.31
CA ASP A 218 -5.89 14.64 12.56
C ASP A 218 -5.75 13.86 11.24
N LEU A 219 -4.50 13.74 10.77
CA LEU A 219 -4.18 13.01 9.54
C LEU A 219 -4.51 11.51 9.65
N VAL A 220 -4.32 10.89 10.82
CA VAL A 220 -4.66 9.47 11.02
C VAL A 220 -6.16 9.27 10.85
N ALA A 221 -6.97 10.15 11.45
CA ALA A 221 -8.42 10.10 11.30
C ALA A 221 -8.86 10.33 9.85
N LEU A 222 -8.24 11.28 9.13
CA LEU A 222 -8.53 11.55 7.73
C LEU A 222 -8.21 10.36 6.83
N ILE A 223 -7.01 9.79 6.94
CA ILE A 223 -6.59 8.61 6.15
C ILE A 223 -7.52 7.43 6.43
N ARG A 224 -7.85 7.16 7.70
CA ARG A 224 -8.78 6.09 8.06
C ARG A 224 -10.18 6.30 7.46
N ARG A 225 -10.70 7.53 7.51
CA ARG A 225 -11.99 7.88 6.92
C ARG A 225 -11.98 7.66 5.42
N ASN A 226 -10.91 8.09 4.74
CA ASN A 226 -10.71 7.88 3.32
C ASN A 226 -10.70 6.38 2.95
N ILE A 227 -9.92 5.59 3.67
CA ILE A 227 -9.82 4.14 3.44
C ILE A 227 -11.19 3.47 3.63
N SER A 228 -12.00 3.92 4.60
CA SER A 228 -13.34 3.39 4.83
C SER A 228 -14.26 3.60 3.62
N ILE A 229 -14.12 4.71 2.89
CA ILE A 229 -14.85 4.97 1.65
C ILE A 229 -14.46 3.93 0.58
N LYS A 230 -13.15 3.71 0.39
CA LYS A 230 -12.65 2.74 -0.59
C LYS A 230 -13.02 1.30 -0.22
N ALA A 231 -12.96 0.95 1.07
CA ALA A 231 -13.31 -0.37 1.57
C ALA A 231 -14.74 -0.75 1.16
N VAL A 232 -15.73 0.13 1.40
CA VAL A 232 -17.14 -0.12 1.01
C VAL A 232 -17.29 -0.34 -0.50
N ILE A 233 -16.55 0.40 -1.32
CA ILE A 233 -16.58 0.24 -2.78
C ILE A 233 -15.96 -1.09 -3.21
N VAL A 234 -14.83 -1.48 -2.60
CA VAL A 234 -14.15 -2.75 -2.86
C VAL A 234 -14.98 -3.94 -2.39
N GLU A 235 -15.63 -3.85 -1.24
CA GLU A 235 -16.52 -4.90 -0.71
C GLU A 235 -17.72 -5.14 -1.63
N ALA A 236 -18.24 -4.08 -2.26
CA ALA A 236 -19.33 -4.16 -3.22
C ALA A 236 -18.89 -4.74 -4.58
N ASP A 237 -17.66 -4.48 -5.02
CA ASP A 237 -17.19 -4.80 -6.37
C ASP A 237 -15.68 -5.12 -6.40
N GLU A 238 -15.31 -6.22 -5.74
CA GLU A 238 -13.91 -6.61 -5.54
C GLU A 238 -13.15 -6.80 -6.86
N PHE A 239 -13.82 -7.38 -7.86
CA PHE A 239 -13.23 -7.76 -9.15
C PHE A 239 -13.62 -6.84 -10.31
N GLU A 240 -14.28 -5.72 -10.05
CA GLU A 240 -14.68 -4.73 -11.07
C GLU A 240 -15.64 -5.27 -12.13
N THR A 241 -16.55 -6.16 -11.74
CA THR A 241 -17.47 -6.84 -12.67
C THR A 241 -18.82 -6.17 -12.80
N ILE A 242 -19.22 -5.34 -11.82
CA ILE A 242 -20.54 -4.70 -11.78
C ILE A 242 -20.50 -3.18 -11.94
N GLY A 243 -19.31 -2.58 -12.02
CA GLY A 243 -19.09 -1.18 -12.37
C GLY A 243 -19.15 -0.19 -11.21
N THR A 244 -19.40 -0.65 -9.97
CA THR A 244 -19.43 0.25 -8.80
C THR A 244 -18.05 0.88 -8.56
N ARG A 245 -16.98 0.13 -8.85
CA ARG A 245 -15.60 0.60 -8.72
C ARG A 245 -15.22 1.69 -9.74
N ALA A 246 -16.03 1.88 -10.80
CA ALA A 246 -15.82 2.95 -11.78
C ALA A 246 -15.93 4.36 -11.16
N LEU A 247 -16.61 4.51 -10.01
CA LEU A 247 -16.64 5.78 -9.27
C LEU A 247 -15.25 6.22 -8.79
N LEU A 248 -14.35 5.26 -8.54
CA LEU A 248 -12.95 5.57 -8.21
C LEU A 248 -12.19 6.18 -9.39
N ASN A 249 -12.72 6.11 -10.61
CA ASN A 249 -12.11 6.74 -11.78
C ASN A 249 -12.54 8.20 -11.96
N PHE A 250 -13.18 8.82 -10.97
CA PHE A 250 -13.50 10.26 -11.02
C PHE A 250 -12.23 11.07 -11.31
N GLY A 251 -12.29 11.93 -12.33
CA GLY A 251 -11.15 12.70 -12.83
C GLY A 251 -10.20 11.93 -13.76
N HIS A 252 -10.07 10.60 -13.65
CA HIS A 252 -9.00 9.83 -14.31
C HIS A 252 -9.08 9.82 -15.84
N THR A 253 -10.27 9.90 -16.43
CA THR A 253 -10.39 10.01 -17.90
C THR A 253 -9.71 11.27 -18.43
N LEU A 254 -9.87 12.40 -17.73
CA LEU A 254 -9.21 13.66 -18.07
C LEU A 254 -7.74 13.63 -17.64
N GLY A 255 -7.45 13.14 -16.45
CA GLY A 255 -6.08 13.01 -15.92
C GLY A 255 -5.18 12.19 -16.86
N HIS A 256 -5.64 11.02 -17.32
CA HIS A 256 -4.88 10.21 -18.28
C HIS A 256 -4.63 10.94 -19.61
N ALA A 257 -5.58 11.74 -20.10
CA ALA A 257 -5.39 12.54 -21.30
C ALA A 257 -4.34 13.65 -21.08
N ILE A 258 -4.35 14.28 -19.91
CA ILE A 258 -3.37 15.30 -19.50
C ILE A 258 -1.97 14.68 -19.36
N GLU A 259 -1.84 13.54 -18.68
CA GLU A 259 -0.58 12.79 -18.55
C GLU A 259 0.00 12.42 -19.93
N ALA A 260 -0.85 11.89 -20.82
CA ALA A 260 -0.45 11.50 -22.16
C ALA A 260 -0.01 12.71 -23.00
N ALA A 261 -0.74 13.83 -22.93
CA ALA A 261 -0.42 15.06 -23.65
C ALA A 261 0.85 15.76 -23.12
N ALA A 262 1.09 15.71 -21.81
CA ALA A 262 2.30 16.25 -21.18
C ALA A 262 3.54 15.37 -21.41
N GLY A 263 3.34 14.08 -21.67
CA GLY A 263 4.37 13.04 -21.73
C GLY A 263 4.51 12.34 -20.39
N TYR A 264 4.40 11.00 -20.40
CA TYR A 264 4.44 10.18 -19.19
C TYR A 264 5.67 10.47 -18.32
N GLY A 265 5.43 10.65 -17.02
CA GLY A 265 6.47 10.95 -16.02
C GLY A 265 6.81 12.43 -15.87
N ARG A 266 6.24 13.33 -16.68
CA ARG A 266 6.36 14.78 -16.44
C ARG A 266 5.45 15.26 -15.32
N LEU A 267 4.19 14.83 -15.34
CA LEU A 267 3.23 15.01 -14.25
C LEU A 267 3.16 13.73 -13.42
N LEU A 268 2.93 13.88 -12.12
CA LEU A 268 2.50 12.78 -11.26
C LEU A 268 1.01 12.54 -11.47
N HIS A 269 0.55 11.34 -11.15
CA HIS A 269 -0.82 10.91 -11.42
C HIS A 269 -1.85 11.83 -10.75
N GLY A 270 -1.70 12.13 -9.45
CA GLY A 270 -2.61 13.03 -8.75
C GLY A 270 -2.49 14.53 -9.11
N GLU A 271 -1.50 14.93 -9.92
CA GLU A 271 -1.42 16.30 -10.44
C GLU A 271 -2.31 16.52 -11.68
N ALA A 272 -2.61 15.45 -12.42
CA ALA A 272 -3.38 15.45 -13.66
C ALA A 272 -4.89 15.38 -13.39
#